data_AF-A0A5B9VVU4-F1
#
_entry.id   AF-A0A5B9VVU4-F1
#
_cell.length_a   1.000
_cell.length_b   1.000
_cell.length_c   1.000
_cell.angle_alpha   90.00
_cell.angle_beta   90.00
_cell.angle_gamma   90.00
#
_symmetry.space_group_name_H-M   'P 1'
#
loop_
_entity.id
_entity.type
_entity.pdbx_description
1 polymer ?
#
loop_
_entity_poly.entity_id
_entity_poly.type
_entity_poly.pdbx_seq_one_letter_code
_entity_poly.pdbx_strand_id
1 'polypeptide(L)'
;MMMTGIDSTGRTPAPPASPATPRAGRWFAALALAAIAAAGASPAAPAAGPLRYRFKAGETLRYTLVQDQKQETRITGGEMTNSALQTVDMHWTVRGVDAAGVADMSQTIDRIRWKLTTPGDSVSIDSADPNVPDSQGAAQFMPLIRALAGAEFTFKMDPRGEMSDIQVPRKLLESIQEVNPGAAAGGMFSEEGLKNLIAQSRLAFPQGPIDKGATWDNQSRVSQANVGTSIMDKHYTFQGPSASDPRIVTFTLKSDFKVEPAAGAVGAIKIDSYEGKGDYSFDAEAGRIVSSKVTERLQATFTMKDPQTGQSREIRQVTQTVNTMTLGGAGDAK
;
A
#
# COMPACT_ATOMS: atom_id res chain seq x y z
N MET A 1 54.60 -3.32 37.82
CA MET A 1 55.06 -4.56 38.48
C MET A 1 54.72 -5.71 37.55
N MET A 2 55.76 -6.27 36.91
CA MET A 2 55.91 -7.58 36.20
C MET A 2 54.79 -8.03 35.22
N MET A 3 55.02 -8.07 33.89
CA MET A 3 55.67 -9.13 33.06
C MET A 3 55.01 -10.52 33.28
N THR A 4 54.45 -11.22 32.29
CA THR A 4 55.01 -11.82 31.04
C THR A 4 53.84 -12.19 30.10
N GLY A 5 53.89 -12.26 28.77
CA GLY A 5 54.95 -12.62 27.83
C GLY A 5 54.84 -14.10 27.43
N ILE A 6 54.32 -14.43 26.25
CA ILE A 6 54.87 -15.38 25.25
C ILE A 6 54.00 -15.36 23.99
N ASP A 7 54.69 -15.01 22.91
CA ASP A 7 54.35 -15.07 21.50
C ASP A 7 54.89 -16.41 20.94
N SER A 8 54.24 -16.98 19.91
CA SER A 8 54.92 -17.80 18.89
C SER A 8 53.92 -18.34 17.84
N THR A 9 54.05 -17.78 16.62
CA THR A 9 54.19 -18.43 15.30
C THR A 9 53.39 -19.73 15.01
N GLY A 10 52.79 -19.97 13.85
CA GLY A 10 52.83 -19.36 12.53
C GLY A 10 52.35 -20.39 11.48
N ARG A 11 52.10 -19.90 10.26
CA ARG A 11 51.89 -20.63 8.98
C ARG A 11 50.58 -21.39 8.73
N THR A 12 49.80 -20.83 7.80
CA THR A 12 49.02 -21.55 6.79
C THR A 12 49.93 -22.22 5.75
N PRO A 13 49.48 -23.37 5.19
CA PRO A 13 49.45 -23.48 3.74
C PRO A 13 48.15 -24.10 3.18
N ALA A 14 47.97 -23.83 1.88
CA ALA A 14 46.90 -24.13 0.94
C ALA A 14 46.50 -25.64 0.77
N PRO A 15 45.34 -25.93 0.15
CA PRO A 15 44.73 -27.27 0.13
C PRO A 15 45.30 -28.18 -0.96
N PRO A 16 45.19 -29.51 -0.83
CA PRO A 16 45.48 -30.42 -1.92
C PRO A 16 44.28 -30.70 -2.83
N ALA A 17 44.64 -30.94 -4.09
CA ALA A 17 43.81 -31.14 -5.26
C ALA A 17 43.00 -32.45 -5.27
N SER A 18 41.90 -32.45 -6.04
CA SER A 18 41.21 -33.65 -6.51
C SER A 18 42.06 -34.46 -7.49
N PRO A 19 41.91 -35.80 -7.47
CA PRO A 19 42.12 -36.61 -8.66
C PRO A 19 40.88 -37.45 -9.05
N ALA A 20 40.56 -37.33 -10.34
CA ALA A 20 40.14 -38.36 -11.32
C ALA A 20 39.37 -39.64 -10.90
N THR A 21 38.21 -39.80 -11.54
CA THR A 21 37.55 -41.01 -12.11
C THR A 21 38.46 -42.20 -12.46
N PRO A 22 37.99 -43.49 -12.47
CA PRO A 22 37.04 -43.97 -13.50
C PRO A 22 36.11 -45.20 -13.20
N ARG A 23 35.09 -45.30 -14.08
CA ARG A 23 34.36 -46.46 -14.64
C ARG A 23 34.56 -47.89 -14.09
N ALA A 24 33.44 -48.55 -13.79
CA ALA A 24 33.00 -49.89 -14.24
C ALA A 24 31.53 -50.08 -13.78
N GLY A 25 30.59 -50.70 -14.48
CA GLY A 25 30.65 -51.74 -15.49
C GLY A 25 29.69 -52.87 -15.09
N ARG A 26 28.41 -52.75 -15.52
CA ARG A 26 27.42 -53.81 -15.84
C ARG A 26 27.14 -54.97 -14.86
N TRP A 27 25.87 -55.08 -14.45
CA TRP A 27 25.15 -56.36 -14.31
C TRP A 27 23.74 -56.25 -14.92
N PHE A 28 23.45 -57.11 -15.92
CA PHE A 28 22.11 -57.53 -16.38
C PHE A 28 21.56 -58.54 -15.33
N ALA A 29 20.27 -58.85 -15.14
CA ALA A 29 18.96 -58.43 -15.63
C ALA A 29 17.93 -59.14 -14.72
N ALA A 30 16.74 -58.57 -14.52
CA ALA A 30 15.50 -59.35 -14.35
C ALA A 30 14.28 -58.41 -14.43
N LEU A 31 13.36 -58.75 -15.34
CA LEU A 31 12.07 -58.10 -15.58
C LEU A 31 11.14 -58.17 -14.35
N ALA A 32 10.37 -57.11 -14.11
CA ALA A 32 8.97 -57.24 -13.67
C ALA A 32 8.17 -55.93 -13.89
N LEU A 33 7.07 -56.07 -14.65
CA LEU A 33 5.88 -55.23 -14.77
C LEU A 33 6.03 -53.70 -14.89
N ALA A 34 5.91 -53.23 -16.14
CA ALA A 34 5.49 -51.87 -16.41
C ALA A 34 3.99 -51.68 -16.09
N ALA A 35 3.70 -51.11 -14.93
CA ALA A 35 2.45 -50.39 -14.73
C ALA A 35 2.64 -48.98 -15.33
N ILE A 36 2.08 -48.72 -16.51
CA ILE A 36 1.91 -47.36 -17.01
C ILE A 36 0.83 -46.72 -16.15
N ALA A 37 1.24 -46.13 -15.02
CA ALA A 37 0.44 -45.12 -14.37
C ALA A 37 0.47 -43.90 -15.30
N ALA A 38 -0.58 -43.74 -16.10
CA ALA A 38 -0.90 -42.46 -16.71
C ALA A 38 -1.20 -41.50 -15.56
N ALA A 39 -0.16 -40.88 -15.00
CA ALA A 39 -0.30 -39.68 -14.20
C ALA A 39 -0.95 -38.67 -15.14
N GLY A 40 -2.25 -38.44 -14.93
CA GLY A 40 -2.97 -37.36 -15.55
C GLY A 40 -2.28 -36.07 -15.18
N ALA A 41 -1.37 -35.61 -16.04
CA ALA A 41 -0.97 -34.22 -16.07
C ALA A 41 -2.26 -33.46 -16.34
N SER A 42 -2.85 -32.91 -15.28
CA SER A 42 -3.91 -31.92 -15.44
C SER A 42 -3.35 -30.87 -16.39
N PRO A 43 -4.01 -30.55 -17.51
CA PRO A 43 -3.53 -29.51 -18.40
C PRO A 43 -3.30 -28.26 -17.54
N ALA A 44 -2.05 -27.84 -17.43
CA ALA A 44 -1.74 -26.56 -16.82
C ALA A 44 -2.58 -25.54 -17.59
N ALA A 45 -3.47 -24.85 -16.86
CA ALA A 45 -4.24 -23.77 -17.46
C ALA A 45 -3.23 -22.83 -18.15
N PRO A 46 -3.49 -22.40 -19.40
CA PRO A 46 -2.55 -21.56 -20.13
C PRO A 46 -2.18 -20.36 -19.28
N ALA A 47 -0.88 -20.15 -19.09
CA ALA A 47 -0.34 -19.01 -18.36
C ALA A 47 -1.01 -17.74 -18.90
N ALA A 48 -1.59 -16.93 -18.01
CA ALA A 48 -1.97 -15.59 -18.41
C ALA A 48 -0.68 -14.88 -18.84
N GLY A 49 -0.69 -14.26 -20.03
CA GLY A 49 0.40 -13.37 -20.42
C GLY A 49 0.67 -12.33 -19.32
N PRO A 50 1.84 -11.66 -19.33
CA PRO A 50 2.18 -10.71 -18.27
C PRO A 50 1.05 -9.70 -18.05
N LEU A 51 0.55 -9.61 -16.82
CA LEU A 51 -0.49 -8.64 -16.47
C LEU A 51 0.11 -7.24 -16.56
N ARG A 52 -0.57 -6.37 -17.30
CA ARG A 52 -0.10 -5.01 -17.58
C ARG A 52 -1.26 -4.05 -17.59
N TYR A 53 -1.01 -2.84 -17.07
CA TYR A 53 -1.86 -1.71 -17.36
C TYR A 53 -1.79 -1.38 -18.85
N ARG A 54 -2.95 -1.04 -19.43
CA ARG A 54 -3.09 -0.74 -20.86
C ARG A 54 -3.87 0.57 -21.03
N PHE A 55 -3.13 1.65 -20.83
CA PHE A 55 -3.71 2.97 -20.93
C PHE A 55 -3.80 3.46 -22.39
N LYS A 56 -4.76 4.35 -22.64
CA LYS A 56 -4.99 5.01 -23.93
C LYS A 56 -4.99 6.52 -23.73
N ALA A 57 -4.23 7.23 -24.55
CA ALA A 57 -4.22 8.69 -24.52
C ALA A 57 -5.63 9.26 -24.67
N GLY A 58 -5.96 10.26 -23.85
CA GLY A 58 -7.26 10.91 -23.78
C GLY A 58 -8.33 10.14 -22.99
N GLU A 59 -8.05 8.93 -22.48
CA GLU A 59 -9.03 8.22 -21.68
C GLU A 59 -9.16 8.80 -20.27
N THR A 60 -10.37 8.70 -19.71
CA THR A 60 -10.67 9.06 -18.32
C THR A 60 -11.21 7.85 -17.58
N LEU A 61 -10.63 7.53 -16.43
CA LEU A 61 -11.09 6.47 -15.53
C LEU A 61 -11.65 7.11 -14.27
N ARG A 62 -12.89 6.80 -13.90
CA ARG A 62 -13.51 7.35 -12.69
C ARG A 62 -13.53 6.30 -11.60
N TYR A 63 -13.08 6.65 -10.42
CA TYR A 63 -13.04 5.76 -9.27
C TYR A 63 -13.80 6.37 -8.10
N THR A 64 -14.51 5.52 -7.37
CA THR A 64 -15.01 5.85 -6.04
C THR A 64 -14.23 4.99 -5.03
N LEU A 65 -13.61 5.66 -4.07
CA LEU A 65 -12.99 5.05 -2.90
C LEU A 65 -13.92 5.25 -1.70
N VAL A 66 -14.29 4.17 -1.03
CA VAL A 66 -15.01 4.21 0.25
C VAL A 66 -14.12 3.59 1.32
N GLN A 67 -13.86 4.36 2.38
CA GLN A 67 -13.12 3.93 3.56
C GLN A 67 -14.05 3.97 4.77
N ASP A 68 -14.31 2.81 5.36
CA ASP A 68 -15.05 2.66 6.61
C ASP A 68 -14.05 2.29 7.72
N GLN A 69 -13.97 3.13 8.75
CA GLN A 69 -13.01 2.99 9.83
C GLN A 69 -13.72 2.98 11.17
N LYS A 70 -13.41 1.99 12.00
CA LYS A 70 -13.76 1.96 13.42
C LYS A 70 -12.48 2.03 14.26
N GLN A 71 -12.47 2.94 15.22
CA GLN A 71 -11.34 3.16 16.12
C GLN A 71 -11.78 3.05 17.57
N GLU A 72 -11.11 2.20 18.33
CA GLU A 72 -11.24 2.07 19.78
C GLU A 72 -9.95 2.61 20.41
N THR A 73 -10.09 3.57 21.31
CA THR A 73 -8.98 4.22 22.00
C THR A 73 -9.16 4.07 23.50
N ARG A 74 -8.16 3.50 24.17
CA ARG A 74 -8.11 3.35 25.63
C ARG A 74 -7.03 4.25 26.20
N ILE A 75 -7.46 5.15 27.08
CA ILE A 75 -6.60 6.07 27.84
C ILE A 75 -6.83 5.85 29.33
N THR A 76 -5.90 6.30 30.17
CA THR A 76 -6.10 6.30 31.61
C THR A 76 -7.36 7.12 31.95
N GLY A 77 -8.42 6.45 32.42
CA GLY A 77 -9.69 7.09 32.77
C GLY A 77 -10.88 6.75 31.88
N GLY A 78 -10.72 5.98 30.80
CA GLY A 78 -11.86 5.49 30.01
C GLY A 78 -11.53 4.90 28.65
N GLU A 79 -12.58 4.44 27.97
CA GLU A 79 -12.53 3.95 26.59
C GLU A 79 -13.42 4.82 25.71
N MET A 80 -12.96 5.12 24.51
CA MET A 80 -13.67 5.90 23.51
C MET A 80 -13.70 5.13 22.20
N THR A 81 -14.87 5.07 21.58
CA THR A 81 -15.04 4.49 20.24
C THR A 81 -15.48 5.57 19.27
N ASN A 82 -14.76 5.71 18.17
CA ASN A 82 -15.10 6.60 17.08
C ASN A 82 -15.27 5.77 15.79
N SER A 83 -16.12 6.22 14.90
CA SER A 83 -16.22 5.67 13.54
C SER A 83 -16.10 6.78 12.51
N ALA A 84 -15.41 6.53 11.41
CA ALA A 84 -15.28 7.43 10.29
C ALA A 84 -15.68 6.72 9.00
N LEU A 85 -16.61 7.30 8.24
CA LEU A 85 -16.93 6.89 6.88
C LEU A 85 -16.47 7.97 5.92
N GLN A 86 -15.57 7.63 5.01
CA GLN A 86 -15.06 8.53 3.99
C GLN A 86 -15.43 7.98 2.61
N THR A 87 -15.86 8.85 1.72
CA THR A 87 -16.05 8.56 0.30
C THR A 87 -15.31 9.61 -0.51
N VAL A 88 -14.42 9.16 -1.38
CA VAL A 88 -13.65 10.01 -2.29
C VAL A 88 -13.99 9.61 -3.71
N ASP A 89 -14.61 10.51 -4.44
CA ASP A 89 -14.74 10.38 -5.90
C ASP A 89 -13.53 11.02 -6.53
N MET A 90 -12.92 10.34 -7.48
CA MET A 90 -11.76 10.82 -8.21
C MET A 90 -11.79 10.33 -9.65
N HIS A 91 -10.99 10.97 -10.49
CA HIS A 91 -10.74 10.46 -11.83
C HIS A 91 -9.26 10.53 -12.19
N TRP A 92 -8.85 9.58 -13.02
CA TRP A 92 -7.57 9.58 -13.69
C TRP A 92 -7.76 10.03 -15.14
N THR A 93 -6.91 10.92 -15.60
CA THR A 93 -6.84 11.34 -17.01
C THR A 93 -5.50 10.90 -17.58
N VAL A 94 -5.53 10.15 -18.68
CA VAL A 94 -4.31 9.76 -19.40
C VAL A 94 -4.02 10.83 -20.45
N ARG A 95 -3.03 11.68 -20.19
CA ARG A 95 -2.64 12.76 -21.12
C ARG A 95 -1.93 12.23 -22.34
N GLY A 96 -1.12 11.19 -22.18
CA GLY A 96 -0.38 10.57 -23.27
C GLY A 96 0.20 9.22 -22.85
N VAL A 97 0.60 8.43 -23.83
CA VAL A 97 1.32 7.16 -23.63
C VAL A 97 2.48 7.13 -24.61
N ASP A 98 3.69 6.90 -24.11
CA ASP A 98 4.88 6.84 -24.95
C ASP A 98 5.05 5.48 -25.65
N ALA A 99 6.10 5.35 -26.47
CA ALA A 99 6.38 4.12 -27.21
C ALA A 99 6.73 2.91 -26.31
N ALA A 100 7.14 3.13 -25.06
CA ALA A 100 7.39 2.09 -24.08
C ALA A 100 6.12 1.72 -23.28
N GLY A 101 5.01 2.40 -23.53
CA GLY A 101 3.74 2.21 -22.82
C GLY A 101 3.67 2.96 -21.48
N VAL A 102 4.61 3.87 -21.20
CA VAL A 102 4.56 4.71 -20.00
C VAL A 102 3.49 5.78 -20.22
N ALA A 103 2.51 5.80 -19.33
CA ALA A 103 1.42 6.76 -19.35
C ALA A 103 1.79 8.01 -18.55
N ASP A 104 1.58 9.19 -19.14
CA ASP A 104 1.55 10.48 -18.43
C ASP A 104 0.12 10.73 -17.95
N MET A 105 -0.07 10.86 -16.64
CA MET A 105 -1.39 10.83 -16.02
C MET A 105 -1.59 12.01 -15.06
N SER A 106 -2.85 12.40 -14.87
CA SER A 106 -3.28 13.09 -13.65
C SER A 106 -4.31 12.30 -12.89
N GLN A 107 -4.33 12.51 -11.58
CA GLN A 107 -5.42 12.13 -10.68
C GLN A 107 -6.01 13.40 -10.08
N THR A 108 -7.31 13.59 -10.29
CA THR A 108 -8.06 14.69 -9.70
C THR A 108 -9.03 14.13 -8.67
N ILE A 109 -9.04 14.73 -7.48
CA ILE A 109 -10.04 14.41 -6.46
C ILE A 109 -11.30 15.24 -6.77
N ASP A 110 -12.41 14.61 -7.13
CA ASP A 110 -13.63 15.31 -7.53
C ASP A 110 -14.47 15.76 -6.34
N ARG A 111 -14.66 14.86 -5.36
CA ARG A 111 -15.48 15.12 -4.18
C ARG A 111 -15.01 14.28 -2.99
N ILE A 112 -15.01 14.89 -1.83
CA ILE A 112 -14.73 14.24 -0.56
C ILE A 112 -15.99 14.37 0.31
N ARG A 113 -16.50 13.22 0.74
CA ARG A 113 -17.55 13.09 1.75
C ARG A 113 -16.96 12.39 2.95
N TRP A 114 -17.18 12.93 4.13
CA TRP A 114 -16.66 12.35 5.36
C TRP A 114 -17.67 12.49 6.47
N LYS A 115 -17.89 11.40 7.22
CA LYS A 115 -18.71 11.39 8.41
C LYS A 115 -17.88 10.85 9.56
N LEU A 116 -17.73 11.64 10.61
CA LEU A 116 -17.13 11.25 11.87
C LEU A 116 -18.24 11.09 12.92
N THR A 117 -18.21 10.00 13.67
CA THR A 117 -19.08 9.76 14.81
C THR A 117 -18.21 9.53 16.03
N THR A 118 -18.49 10.26 17.10
CA THR A 118 -17.85 10.13 18.42
C THR A 118 -18.92 9.86 19.48
N PRO A 119 -18.58 9.54 20.73
CA PRO A 119 -19.58 9.41 21.78
C PRO A 119 -20.30 10.74 22.02
N GLY A 120 -21.59 10.80 21.68
CA GLY A 120 -22.46 11.94 21.93
C GLY A 120 -22.56 12.95 20.79
N ASP A 121 -21.81 12.80 19.69
CA ASP A 121 -21.85 13.73 18.55
C ASP A 121 -21.53 13.04 17.20
N SER A 122 -21.95 13.66 16.11
CA SER A 122 -21.55 13.28 14.75
C SER A 122 -21.44 14.50 13.85
N VAL A 123 -20.36 14.54 13.10
CA VAL A 123 -20.07 15.60 12.12
C VAL A 123 -20.02 14.97 10.74
N SER A 124 -20.68 15.61 9.77
CA SER A 124 -20.58 15.25 8.37
C SER A 124 -20.05 16.43 7.56
N ILE A 125 -19.17 16.14 6.62
CA ILE A 125 -18.56 17.10 5.71
C ILE A 125 -18.76 16.61 4.29
N ASP A 126 -19.11 17.54 3.41
CA ASP A 126 -19.09 17.34 1.97
C ASP A 126 -18.35 18.51 1.32
N SER A 127 -17.29 18.21 0.56
CA SER A 127 -16.51 19.23 -0.13
C SER A 127 -17.33 20.06 -1.14
N ALA A 128 -18.44 19.50 -1.64
CA ALA A 128 -19.31 20.17 -2.60
C ALA A 128 -20.42 20.99 -1.92
N ASP A 129 -20.60 20.88 -0.60
CA ASP A 129 -21.57 21.70 0.13
C ASP A 129 -21.02 23.13 0.26
N PRO A 130 -21.74 24.16 -0.23
CA PRO A 130 -21.32 25.55 -0.08
C PRO A 130 -21.33 26.01 1.39
N ASN A 131 -22.12 25.37 2.25
CA ASN A 131 -22.23 25.73 3.65
C ASN A 131 -21.02 25.23 4.45
N VAL A 132 -20.62 26.02 5.45
CA VAL A 132 -19.62 25.60 6.42
C VAL A 132 -20.37 24.88 7.55
N PRO A 133 -19.91 23.69 8.00
CA PRO A 133 -20.54 23.02 9.14
C PRO A 133 -20.55 23.91 10.38
N ASP A 134 -21.63 23.87 11.16
CA ASP A 134 -21.77 24.66 12.39
C ASP A 134 -20.74 24.27 13.47
N SER A 135 -20.15 23.06 13.38
CA SER A 135 -19.12 22.64 14.33
C SER A 135 -17.80 23.37 14.07
N GLN A 136 -17.36 24.14 15.07
CA GLN A 136 -16.16 24.98 14.98
C GLN A 136 -14.91 24.18 14.57
N GLY A 137 -14.80 22.93 15.03
CA GLY A 137 -13.71 22.02 14.66
C GLY A 137 -13.74 21.62 13.19
N ALA A 138 -14.91 21.32 12.61
CA ALA A 138 -15.02 20.96 11.20
C ALA A 138 -14.87 22.17 10.29
N ALA A 139 -15.43 23.31 10.69
CA ALA A 139 -15.33 24.58 9.96
C ALA A 139 -13.86 24.96 9.67
N GLN A 140 -12.96 24.71 10.62
CA GLN A 140 -11.53 25.00 10.48
C GLN A 140 -10.86 24.19 9.34
N PHE A 141 -11.30 22.96 9.07
CA PHE A 141 -10.70 22.09 8.04
C PHE A 141 -11.37 22.21 6.67
N MET A 142 -12.52 22.89 6.56
CA MET A 142 -13.25 23.03 5.30
C MET A 142 -12.42 23.62 4.15
N PRO A 143 -11.60 24.69 4.34
CA PRO A 143 -10.76 25.22 3.26
C PRO A 143 -9.78 24.17 2.73
N LEU A 144 -9.15 23.38 3.62
CA LEU A 144 -8.24 22.31 3.24
C LEU A 144 -8.97 21.19 2.49
N ILE A 145 -10.14 20.76 2.97
CA ILE A 145 -10.95 19.72 2.31
C ILE A 145 -11.38 20.18 0.91
N ARG A 146 -11.77 21.45 0.76
CA ARG A 146 -12.11 22.05 -0.54
C ARG A 146 -10.91 22.31 -1.43
N ALA A 147 -9.69 22.41 -0.89
CA ALA A 147 -8.46 22.51 -1.69
C ALA A 147 -7.99 21.12 -2.15
N LEU A 148 -8.20 20.10 -1.32
CA LEU A 148 -7.99 18.70 -1.68
C LEU A 148 -8.97 18.25 -2.75
N ALA A 149 -10.25 18.59 -2.61
CA ALA A 149 -11.21 18.51 -3.71
C ALA A 149 -10.81 19.50 -4.81
N GLY A 150 -10.68 19.04 -6.05
CA GLY A 150 -10.12 19.79 -7.16
C GLY A 150 -8.59 19.80 -7.24
N ALA A 151 -7.87 19.17 -6.30
CA ALA A 151 -6.42 18.97 -6.43
C ALA A 151 -6.13 17.98 -7.57
N GLU A 152 -5.27 18.40 -8.51
CA GLU A 152 -4.82 17.58 -9.64
C GLU A 152 -3.37 17.14 -9.45
N PHE A 153 -3.15 15.93 -8.96
CA PHE A 153 -1.82 15.34 -8.88
C PHE A 153 -1.39 14.83 -10.25
N THR A 154 -0.13 14.99 -10.62
CA THR A 154 0.40 14.44 -11.87
C THR A 154 1.47 13.41 -11.59
N PHE A 155 1.53 12.34 -12.38
CA PHE A 155 2.54 11.30 -12.26
C PHE A 155 2.66 10.53 -13.57
N LYS A 156 3.74 9.76 -13.72
CA LYS A 156 3.88 8.75 -14.76
C LYS A 156 3.63 7.37 -14.20
N MET A 157 3.10 6.47 -15.03
CA MET A 157 2.91 5.07 -14.68
C MET A 157 3.42 4.15 -15.80
N ASP A 158 4.30 3.21 -15.48
CA ASP A 158 4.74 2.18 -16.43
C ASP A 158 3.66 1.10 -16.63
N PRO A 159 3.76 0.24 -17.67
CA PRO A 159 2.79 -0.83 -17.90
C PRO A 159 2.68 -1.84 -16.74
N ARG A 160 3.64 -1.90 -15.82
CA ARG A 160 3.54 -2.77 -14.64
C ARG A 160 2.76 -2.11 -13.52
N GLY A 161 2.65 -0.78 -13.51
CA GLY A 161 2.05 0.00 -12.44
C GLY A 161 3.09 0.74 -11.59
N GLU A 162 4.37 0.76 -11.95
CA GLU A 162 5.36 1.58 -11.25
C GLU A 162 5.08 3.06 -11.50
N MET A 163 5.01 3.83 -10.41
CA MET A 163 4.76 5.27 -10.45
C MET A 163 6.07 6.04 -10.34
N SER A 164 6.21 7.11 -11.12
CA SER A 164 7.32 8.07 -11.05
C SER A 164 6.83 9.49 -11.30
N ASP A 165 7.74 10.47 -11.14
CA ASP A 165 7.48 11.89 -11.44
C ASP A 165 6.21 12.45 -10.76
N ILE A 166 5.94 12.02 -9.52
CA ILE A 166 4.76 12.46 -8.77
C ILE A 166 4.93 13.93 -8.39
N GLN A 167 3.98 14.76 -8.81
CA GLN A 167 3.92 16.19 -8.50
C GLN A 167 2.63 16.50 -7.75
N VAL A 168 2.78 17.31 -6.70
CA VAL A 168 1.69 17.79 -5.86
C VAL A 168 1.32 19.21 -6.28
N PRO A 169 0.03 19.56 -6.39
CA PRO A 169 -0.39 20.92 -6.71
C PRO A 169 0.17 21.94 -5.73
N ARG A 170 0.80 23.00 -6.25
CA ARG A 170 1.32 24.10 -5.42
C ARG A 170 0.21 24.73 -4.56
N LYS A 171 -0.97 24.96 -5.15
CA LYS A 171 -2.14 25.53 -4.46
C LYS A 171 -2.57 24.69 -3.24
N LEU A 172 -2.44 23.36 -3.33
CA LEU A 172 -2.73 22.48 -2.20
C LEU A 172 -1.69 22.66 -1.09
N LEU A 173 -0.40 22.74 -1.43
CA LEU A 173 0.68 22.97 -0.47
C LEU A 173 0.52 24.32 0.25
N GLU A 174 0.18 25.38 -0.50
CA GLU A 174 -0.12 26.71 0.05
C GLU A 174 -1.30 26.64 1.03
N SER A 175 -2.39 25.96 0.66
CA SER A 175 -3.57 25.79 1.53
C SER A 175 -3.25 25.04 2.83
N ILE A 176 -2.39 24.02 2.76
CA ILE A 176 -1.93 23.28 3.95
C ILE A 176 -1.12 24.19 4.87
N GLN A 177 -0.22 24.99 4.30
CA GLN A 177 0.61 25.92 5.07
C GLN A 177 -0.22 26.99 5.77
N GLU A 178 -1.27 27.50 5.13
CA GLU A 178 -2.19 28.49 5.73
C GLU A 178 -3.00 27.91 6.90
N VAL A 179 -3.54 26.71 6.74
CA VAL A 179 -4.39 26.07 7.77
C VAL A 179 -3.56 25.57 8.96
N ASN A 180 -2.37 25.02 8.70
CA ASN A 180 -1.48 24.55 9.74
C ASN A 180 -0.01 24.64 9.29
N PRO A 181 0.68 25.76 9.62
CA PRO A 181 2.09 25.95 9.29
C PRO A 181 3.01 24.83 9.79
N GLY A 182 2.64 24.15 10.88
CA GLY A 182 3.38 23.02 11.44
C GLY A 182 3.15 21.69 10.71
N ALA A 183 2.02 21.51 10.01
CA ALA A 183 1.72 20.28 9.26
C ALA A 183 2.58 20.13 7.99
N ALA A 184 2.96 21.26 7.37
CA ALA A 184 3.81 21.29 6.19
C ALA A 184 5.28 20.89 6.48
N ALA A 185 5.73 21.01 7.74
CA ALA A 185 7.13 20.86 8.14
C ALA A 185 7.63 19.40 8.31
N GLY A 186 6.90 18.40 7.78
CA GLY A 186 7.38 17.01 7.72
C GLY A 186 6.38 15.91 8.14
N GLY A 187 5.06 16.18 8.08
CA GLY A 187 4.02 15.20 8.34
C GLY A 187 3.36 14.62 7.06
N MET A 188 2.27 13.87 7.24
CA MET A 188 1.45 13.29 6.15
C MET A 188 0.97 14.34 5.12
N PHE A 189 0.80 15.59 5.54
CA PHE A 189 0.38 16.71 4.69
C PHE A 189 1.54 17.52 4.10
N SER A 190 2.79 17.08 4.26
CA SER A 190 3.92 17.64 3.51
C SER A 190 3.89 17.19 2.04
N GLU A 191 4.64 17.87 1.17
CA GLU A 191 4.76 17.45 -0.24
C GLU A 191 5.22 15.98 -0.35
N GLU A 192 6.26 15.61 0.39
CA GLU A 192 6.75 14.23 0.43
C GLU A 192 5.72 13.27 1.03
N GLY A 193 4.99 13.68 2.06
CA GLY A 193 3.88 12.90 2.63
C GLY A 193 2.79 12.59 1.60
N LEU A 194 2.38 13.59 0.81
CA LEU A 194 1.38 13.46 -0.24
C LEU A 194 1.88 12.61 -1.42
N LYS A 195 3.14 12.79 -1.84
CA LYS A 195 3.76 11.91 -2.86
C LYS A 195 3.77 10.45 -2.39
N ASN A 196 4.14 10.23 -1.14
CA ASN A 196 4.18 8.91 -0.53
C ASN A 196 2.79 8.27 -0.44
N LEU A 197 1.73 9.04 -0.13
CA LEU A 197 0.35 8.55 -0.13
C LEU A 197 -0.05 7.99 -1.50
N ILE A 198 0.28 8.72 -2.57
CA ILE A 198 0.01 8.27 -3.95
C ILE A 198 0.84 7.03 -4.27
N ALA A 199 2.14 7.07 -3.99
CA ALA A 199 3.04 5.94 -4.26
C ALA A 199 2.65 4.66 -3.49
N GLN A 200 2.07 4.79 -2.29
CA GLN A 200 1.59 3.64 -1.51
C GLN A 200 0.35 2.97 -2.12
N SER A 201 -0.47 3.69 -2.89
CA SER A 201 -1.63 3.12 -3.58
C SER A 201 -1.26 2.17 -4.72
N ARG A 202 0.03 2.14 -5.08
CA ARG A 202 0.59 1.32 -6.15
C ARG A 202 0.31 -0.17 -5.99
N LEU A 203 -0.24 -0.75 -7.05
CA LEU A 203 -0.16 -2.16 -7.37
C LEU A 203 0.70 -2.31 -8.64
N ALA A 204 1.93 -2.79 -8.49
CA ALA A 204 2.71 -3.23 -9.64
C ALA A 204 2.75 -4.74 -9.80
N PHE A 205 2.81 -5.16 -11.07
CA PHE A 205 2.93 -6.55 -11.50
C PHE A 205 4.39 -6.97 -11.72
N PRO A 206 4.71 -8.27 -11.54
CA PRO A 206 6.02 -8.82 -11.86
C PRO A 206 6.34 -8.70 -13.36
N GLN A 207 7.63 -8.79 -13.70
CA GLN A 207 8.08 -8.74 -15.10
C GLN A 207 7.60 -9.95 -15.93
N GLY A 208 7.54 -11.13 -15.33
CA GLY A 208 7.18 -12.37 -16.03
C GLY A 208 5.67 -12.61 -16.18
N PRO A 209 5.28 -13.70 -16.85
CA PRO A 209 3.92 -14.24 -16.79
C PRO A 209 3.57 -14.64 -15.35
N ILE A 210 2.28 -14.76 -15.07
CA ILE A 210 1.78 -15.08 -13.73
C ILE A 210 0.82 -16.27 -13.83
N ASP A 211 1.24 -17.39 -13.25
CA ASP A 211 0.41 -18.58 -13.13
C ASP A 211 -0.50 -18.50 -11.91
N LYS A 212 -1.62 -19.23 -11.95
CA LYS A 212 -2.51 -19.33 -10.80
C LYS A 212 -1.74 -19.87 -9.59
N GLY A 213 -1.88 -19.20 -8.45
CA GLY A 213 -1.16 -19.49 -7.20
C GLY A 213 0.21 -18.81 -7.11
N ALA A 214 0.72 -18.19 -8.18
CA ALA A 214 1.96 -17.44 -8.12
C ALA A 214 1.82 -16.23 -7.19
N THR A 215 2.90 -15.93 -6.47
CA THR A 215 2.98 -14.84 -5.51
C THR A 215 4.03 -13.84 -5.92
N TRP A 216 3.82 -12.56 -5.60
CA TRP A 216 4.83 -11.52 -5.75
C TRP A 216 4.68 -10.46 -4.67
N ASP A 217 5.79 -9.78 -4.40
CA ASP A 217 5.90 -8.85 -3.30
C ASP A 217 6.09 -7.43 -3.81
N ASN A 218 5.36 -6.50 -3.20
CA ASN A 218 5.64 -5.08 -3.30
C ASN A 218 5.93 -4.56 -1.90
N GLN A 219 7.04 -3.83 -1.74
CA GLN A 219 7.31 -3.11 -0.50
C GLN A 219 7.14 -1.61 -0.77
N SER A 220 6.59 -0.90 0.22
CA SER A 220 6.67 0.56 0.27
C SER A 220 7.37 0.97 1.57
N ARG A 221 8.30 1.92 1.44
CA ARG A 221 9.03 2.51 2.56
C ARG A 221 8.78 4.00 2.53
N VAL A 222 8.32 4.55 3.65
CA VAL A 222 8.05 5.98 3.79
C VAL A 222 8.84 6.49 4.98
N SER A 223 9.89 7.25 4.70
CA SER A 223 10.75 7.85 5.72
C SER A 223 10.25 9.23 6.10
N GLN A 224 10.08 9.44 7.40
CA GLN A 224 9.65 10.70 8.00
C GLN A 224 10.74 11.15 8.98
N ALA A 225 11.32 12.33 8.76
CA ALA A 225 12.52 12.80 9.46
C ALA A 225 12.44 12.73 10.99
N ASN A 226 11.25 13.00 11.57
CA ASN A 226 11.05 13.09 13.02
C ASN A 226 10.38 11.86 13.64
N VAL A 227 9.95 10.88 12.83
CA VAL A 227 9.19 9.71 13.30
C VAL A 227 10.00 8.43 13.05
N GLY A 228 10.51 8.24 11.84
CA GLY A 228 11.13 6.99 11.41
C GLY A 228 10.68 6.57 10.01
N THR A 229 10.99 5.33 9.66
CA THR A 229 10.59 4.72 8.40
C THR A 229 9.44 3.75 8.62
N SER A 230 8.28 4.07 8.06
CA SER A 230 7.17 3.13 7.94
C SER A 230 7.43 2.18 6.78
N ILE A 231 7.23 0.88 7.01
CA ILE A 231 7.43 -0.15 6.00
C ILE A 231 6.15 -0.97 5.92
N MET A 232 5.59 -1.05 4.71
CA MET A 232 4.44 -1.87 4.40
C MET A 232 4.88 -2.93 3.40
N ASP A 233 4.84 -4.18 3.84
CA ASP A 233 5.10 -5.36 3.01
C ASP A 233 3.76 -5.84 2.45
N LYS A 234 3.66 -6.00 1.13
CA LYS A 234 2.45 -6.47 0.44
C LYS A 234 2.77 -7.73 -0.35
N HIS A 235 2.13 -8.82 0.03
CA HIS A 235 2.24 -10.14 -0.60
C HIS A 235 0.98 -10.42 -1.40
N TYR A 236 1.10 -10.39 -2.72
CA TYR A 236 -0.01 -10.69 -3.62
C TYR A 236 -0.01 -12.16 -4.03
N THR A 237 -1.19 -12.71 -4.32
CA THR A 237 -1.33 -14.06 -4.87
C THR A 237 -2.34 -14.07 -6.01
N PHE A 238 -1.93 -14.53 -7.19
CA PHE A 238 -2.81 -14.60 -8.34
C PHE A 238 -3.79 -15.76 -8.21
N GLN A 239 -5.08 -15.47 -8.31
CA GLN A 239 -6.13 -16.49 -8.21
C GLN A 239 -6.59 -17.01 -9.58
N GLY A 240 -6.23 -16.30 -10.65
CA GLY A 240 -6.64 -16.60 -12.01
C GLY A 240 -7.87 -15.81 -12.46
N PRO A 241 -8.46 -16.18 -13.62
CA PRO A 241 -9.70 -15.60 -14.09
C PRO A 241 -10.87 -15.83 -13.11
N SER A 242 -11.75 -14.85 -13.01
CA SER A 242 -13.02 -14.94 -12.29
C SER A 242 -13.93 -15.97 -12.97
N ALA A 243 -14.74 -16.66 -12.16
CA ALA A 243 -15.74 -17.59 -12.66
C ALA A 243 -16.89 -16.90 -13.42
N SER A 244 -17.20 -15.64 -13.09
CA SER A 244 -18.30 -14.89 -13.68
C SER A 244 -17.95 -14.18 -14.99
N ASP A 245 -16.69 -13.74 -15.14
CA ASP A 245 -16.18 -13.11 -16.36
C ASP A 245 -14.68 -13.46 -16.49
N PRO A 246 -14.29 -14.30 -17.46
CA PRO A 246 -12.90 -14.72 -17.64
C PRO A 246 -11.94 -13.59 -18.07
N ARG A 247 -12.46 -12.41 -18.47
CA ARG A 247 -11.63 -11.21 -18.71
C ARG A 247 -11.16 -10.57 -17.41
N ILE A 248 -11.95 -10.73 -16.34
CA ILE A 248 -11.60 -10.26 -15.01
C ILE A 248 -10.73 -11.30 -14.35
N VAL A 249 -9.51 -10.93 -14.01
CA VAL A 249 -8.63 -11.76 -13.20
C VAL A 249 -8.57 -11.24 -11.78
N THR A 250 -8.38 -12.14 -10.82
CA THR A 250 -8.39 -11.79 -9.39
C THR A 250 -7.08 -12.13 -8.72
N PHE A 251 -6.78 -11.38 -7.67
CA PHE A 251 -5.65 -11.65 -6.79
C PHE A 251 -5.98 -11.21 -5.37
N THR A 252 -5.40 -11.93 -4.41
CA THR A 252 -5.51 -11.62 -3.00
C THR A 252 -4.26 -10.88 -2.53
N LEU A 253 -4.41 -10.08 -1.47
CA LEU A 253 -3.35 -9.37 -0.79
C LEU A 253 -3.28 -9.87 0.66
N LYS A 254 -2.08 -10.11 1.15
CA LYS A 254 -1.75 -10.08 2.58
C LYS A 254 -0.72 -8.99 2.81
N SER A 255 -0.89 -8.18 3.83
CA SER A 255 0.08 -7.15 4.16
C SER A 255 0.50 -7.18 5.62
N ASP A 256 1.76 -6.80 5.85
CA ASP A 256 2.35 -6.56 7.16
C ASP A 256 2.86 -5.12 7.26
N PHE A 257 2.85 -4.56 8.48
CA PHE A 257 3.23 -3.17 8.73
C PHE A 257 4.15 -3.06 9.93
N LYS A 258 5.26 -2.34 9.74
CA LYS A 258 6.23 -2.04 10.80
C LYS A 258 6.73 -0.61 10.71
N VAL A 259 7.24 -0.11 11.83
CA VAL A 259 7.87 1.21 11.93
C VAL A 259 9.27 1.05 12.49
N GLU A 260 10.26 1.52 11.74
CA GLU A 260 11.66 1.65 12.18
C GLU A 260 11.85 3.09 12.71
N PRO A 261 11.96 3.31 14.02
CA PRO A 261 12.00 4.66 14.59
C PRO A 261 13.25 5.44 14.17
N ALA A 262 13.11 6.76 13.99
CA ALA A 262 14.26 7.63 13.76
C ALA A 262 15.09 7.81 15.05
N ALA A 263 16.39 8.07 14.90
CA ALA A 263 17.25 8.37 16.04
C ALA A 263 16.77 9.65 16.75
N GLY A 264 16.45 9.56 18.04
CA GLY A 264 15.94 10.70 18.82
C GLY A 264 14.46 11.04 18.61
N ALA A 265 13.68 10.16 17.99
CA ALA A 265 12.23 10.35 17.82
C ALA A 265 11.55 10.64 19.17
N VAL A 266 10.75 11.71 19.23
CA VAL A 266 10.02 12.12 20.42
C VAL A 266 8.64 11.45 20.41
N GLY A 267 8.41 10.57 21.39
CA GLY A 267 7.22 9.71 21.42
C GLY A 267 7.49 8.35 20.77
N ALA A 268 6.89 7.30 21.32
CA ALA A 268 7.06 5.94 20.80
C ALA A 268 5.71 5.45 20.24
N ILE A 269 5.71 5.08 18.96
CA ILE A 269 4.65 4.27 18.37
C ILE A 269 5.14 2.83 18.43
N LYS A 270 4.48 2.01 19.23
CA LYS A 270 4.68 0.57 19.21
C LYS A 270 3.54 -0.07 18.43
N ILE A 271 3.88 -0.77 17.35
CA ILE A 271 2.92 -1.62 16.63
C ILE A 271 2.82 -2.94 17.40
N ASP A 272 1.70 -3.18 18.06
CA ASP A 272 1.47 -4.42 18.82
C ASP A 272 1.03 -5.56 17.91
N SER A 273 0.20 -5.26 16.90
CA SER A 273 -0.12 -6.18 15.81
C SER A 273 -0.66 -5.43 14.60
N TYR A 274 -0.46 -6.00 13.42
CA TYR A 274 -1.10 -5.54 12.20
C TYR A 274 -1.50 -6.74 11.35
N GLU A 275 -2.67 -6.67 10.71
CA GLU A 275 -3.09 -7.63 9.70
C GLU A 275 -3.83 -6.88 8.60
N GLY A 276 -3.37 -7.00 7.37
CA GLY A 276 -4.13 -6.54 6.20
C GLY A 276 -4.41 -7.69 5.24
N LYS A 277 -5.65 -7.73 4.75
CA LYS A 277 -6.12 -8.68 3.72
C LYS A 277 -6.81 -7.90 2.63
N GLY A 278 -6.68 -8.32 1.39
CA GLY A 278 -7.45 -7.72 0.32
C GLY A 278 -7.75 -8.65 -0.84
N ASP A 279 -8.70 -8.21 -1.64
CA ASP A 279 -9.17 -8.84 -2.85
C ASP A 279 -9.19 -7.78 -3.96
N TYR A 280 -8.68 -8.13 -5.13
CA TYR A 280 -8.63 -7.23 -6.27
C TYR A 280 -9.22 -7.92 -7.50
N SER A 281 -9.86 -7.12 -8.34
CA SER A 281 -10.35 -7.50 -9.66
C SER A 281 -9.72 -6.59 -10.71
N PHE A 282 -9.12 -7.20 -11.72
CA PHE A 282 -8.40 -6.50 -12.79
C PHE A 282 -8.92 -6.99 -14.14
N ASP A 283 -9.29 -6.06 -15.02
CA ASP A 283 -9.63 -6.39 -16.39
C ASP A 283 -8.33 -6.60 -17.17
N ALA A 284 -8.02 -7.85 -17.52
CA ALA A 284 -6.78 -8.22 -18.18
C ALA A 284 -6.72 -7.73 -19.64
N GLU A 285 -7.88 -7.54 -20.28
CA GLU A 285 -8.00 -7.05 -21.65
C GLU A 285 -7.86 -5.53 -21.68
N ALA A 286 -8.62 -4.83 -20.83
CA ALA A 286 -8.59 -3.38 -20.74
C ALA A 286 -7.38 -2.84 -19.95
N GLY A 287 -6.67 -3.71 -19.22
CA GLY A 287 -5.47 -3.40 -18.45
C GLY A 287 -5.70 -2.37 -17.35
N ARG A 288 -6.69 -2.59 -16.47
CA ARG A 288 -7.04 -1.66 -15.39
C ARG A 288 -7.68 -2.36 -14.20
N ILE A 289 -7.53 -1.78 -13.01
CA ILE A 289 -8.25 -2.24 -11.81
C ILE A 289 -9.74 -1.88 -11.98
N VAL A 290 -10.59 -2.88 -11.79
CA VAL A 290 -12.05 -2.73 -11.78
C VAL A 290 -12.55 -2.52 -10.36
N SER A 291 -12.01 -3.27 -9.40
CA SER A 291 -12.32 -3.07 -7.99
C SER A 291 -11.24 -3.60 -7.07
N SER A 292 -11.20 -3.08 -5.85
CA SER A 292 -10.46 -3.66 -4.75
C SER A 292 -11.24 -3.54 -3.44
N LYS A 293 -10.98 -4.47 -2.52
CA LYS A 293 -11.40 -4.40 -1.13
C LYS A 293 -10.22 -4.78 -0.27
N VAL A 294 -9.82 -3.92 0.67
CA VAL A 294 -8.74 -4.17 1.63
C VAL A 294 -9.30 -3.97 3.02
N THR A 295 -9.11 -4.94 3.90
CA THR A 295 -9.47 -4.88 5.31
C THR A 295 -8.20 -4.93 6.13
N GLU A 296 -8.03 -3.95 7.00
CA GLU A 296 -6.85 -3.77 7.84
C GLU A 296 -7.29 -3.73 9.30
N ARG A 297 -6.48 -4.32 10.17
CA ARG A 297 -6.61 -4.20 11.61
C ARG A 297 -5.25 -3.86 12.19
N LEU A 298 -5.14 -2.68 12.79
CA LEU A 298 -3.95 -2.19 13.48
C LEU A 298 -4.22 -2.12 14.99
N GLN A 299 -3.31 -2.69 15.78
CA GLN A 299 -3.23 -2.45 17.22
C GLN A 299 -1.91 -1.77 17.51
N ALA A 300 -1.96 -0.59 18.12
CA ALA A 300 -0.78 0.18 18.45
C ALA A 300 -0.88 0.80 19.83
N THR A 301 0.26 0.95 20.49
CA THR A 301 0.43 1.68 21.73
C THR A 301 1.26 2.94 21.45
N PHE A 302 0.68 4.10 21.74
CA PHE A 302 1.32 5.40 21.62
C PHE A 302 1.77 5.87 23.01
N THR A 303 3.04 6.22 23.14
CA THR A 303 3.56 6.85 24.34
C THR A 303 3.69 8.35 24.10
N MET A 304 2.83 9.13 24.77
CA MET A 304 2.85 10.58 24.72
C MET A 304 3.43 11.14 26.02
N LYS A 305 4.33 12.12 25.92
CA LYS A 305 4.85 12.85 27.08
C LYS A 305 4.06 14.14 27.24
N ASP A 306 3.47 14.34 28.42
CA ASP A 306 2.79 15.58 28.77
C ASP A 306 3.80 16.74 28.78
N PRO A 307 3.61 17.79 27.97
CA PRO A 307 4.56 18.90 27.87
C PRO A 307 4.69 19.72 29.17
N GLN A 308 3.66 19.72 30.02
CA GLN A 308 3.59 20.54 31.23
C GLN A 308 4.09 19.77 32.46
N THR A 309 3.68 18.51 32.59
CA THR A 309 4.02 17.68 33.77
C THR A 309 5.22 16.78 33.54
N GLY A 310 5.63 16.59 32.28
CA GLY A 310 6.69 15.66 31.90
C GLY A 310 6.33 14.18 32.07
N GLN A 311 5.11 13.86 32.51
CA GLN A 311 4.65 12.49 32.71
C GLN A 311 4.36 11.81 31.37
N SER A 312 4.73 10.53 31.26
CA SER A 312 4.39 9.70 30.11
C SER A 312 3.01 9.08 30.29
N ARG A 313 2.20 9.06 29.23
CA ARG A 313 0.91 8.39 29.16
C ARG A 313 0.91 7.41 27.98
N GLU A 314 0.42 6.21 28.22
CA GLU A 314 0.17 5.22 27.17
C GLU A 314 -1.26 5.34 26.66
N ILE A 315 -1.40 5.33 25.35
CA ILE A 315 -2.67 5.31 24.65
C ILE A 315 -2.69 4.05 23.81
N ARG A 316 -3.59 3.12 24.12
CA ARG A 316 -3.79 1.92 23.29
C ARG A 316 -4.88 2.18 22.28
N GLN A 317 -4.61 1.88 21.03
CA GLN A 317 -5.53 2.09 19.93
C GLN A 317 -5.69 0.82 19.12
N VAL A 318 -6.94 0.48 18.83
CA VAL A 318 -7.32 -0.56 17.88
C VAL A 318 -8.05 0.14 16.75
N THR A 319 -7.55 0.02 15.53
CA THR A 319 -8.17 0.59 14.33
C THR A 319 -8.50 -0.54 13.37
N GLN A 320 -9.75 -0.58 12.92
CA GLN A 320 -10.21 -1.45 11.84
C GLN A 320 -10.60 -0.57 10.68
N THR A 321 -10.10 -0.89 9.49
CA THR A 321 -10.35 -0.12 8.27
C THR A 321 -10.78 -1.08 7.17
N VAL A 322 -11.86 -0.73 6.47
CA VAL A 322 -12.29 -1.40 5.24
C VAL A 322 -12.25 -0.36 4.12
N ASN A 323 -11.32 -0.54 3.20
CA ASN A 323 -11.15 0.27 2.01
C ASN A 323 -11.72 -0.47 0.82
N THR A 324 -12.59 0.17 0.06
CA THR A 324 -13.09 -0.34 -1.22
C THR A 324 -12.88 0.69 -2.30
N MET A 325 -12.35 0.27 -3.44
CA MET A 325 -12.23 1.11 -4.62
C MET A 325 -13.00 0.43 -5.75
N THR A 326 -13.81 1.20 -6.47
CA THR A 326 -14.57 0.70 -7.61
C THR A 326 -14.41 1.63 -8.81
N LEU A 327 -14.15 1.06 -9.98
CA LEU A 327 -14.22 1.76 -11.25
C LEU A 327 -15.69 2.07 -11.54
N GLY A 328 -16.02 3.34 -11.68
CA GLY A 328 -17.34 3.78 -12.13
C GLY A 328 -17.59 3.35 -13.57
N GLY A 329 -18.84 3.00 -13.89
CA GLY A 329 -19.25 2.76 -15.27
C GLY A 329 -19.04 4.01 -16.12
N ALA A 330 -18.69 3.84 -17.39
CA ALA A 330 -18.75 4.90 -18.38
C ALA A 330 -20.22 5.29 -18.61
N GLY A 331 -20.82 6.07 -17.70
CA GLY A 331 -22.23 6.42 -17.77
C GLY A 331 -22.84 7.03 -16.51
N ASP A 332 -22.27 6.84 -15.32
CA ASP A 332 -22.89 7.30 -14.07
C ASP A 332 -22.40 8.68 -13.64
N ALA A 333 -22.49 9.64 -14.57
CA ALA A 333 -22.58 11.05 -14.23
C ALA A 333 -24.06 11.44 -14.29
N LYS A 334 -24.70 11.43 -13.13
CA LYS A 334 -25.95 12.15 -12.90
C LYS A 334 -25.85 12.96 -11.62
#